data_AF-H9FD35-F1
#
_entry.id   AF-H9FD35-F1
#
_cell.length_a   1.000
_cell.length_b   1.000
_cell.length_c   1.000
_cell.angle_alpha   90.00
_cell.angle_beta   90.00
_cell.angle_gamma   90.00
#
_symmetry.space_group_name_H-M   'P 1'
#
loop_
_entity.id
_entity.type
_entity.pdbx_description
1 polymer ?
#
loop_
_entity_poly.entity_id
_entity_poly.type
_entity_poly.pdbx_seq_one_letter_code
_entity_poly.pdbx_strand_id
1 'polypeptide(L)'
;KTSQRGSREWAGKELEVIDTPDILSSQVLPEAAAAIRQAIILSSPGPHAVLLVTQLGRFTDEDQQVVRRLQEVFGVGVLGHTILVFTRKEDLAGGSLEDYVRET
;
A
#
# COMPACT_ATOMS: atom_id res chain seq x y z
N LYS A 1 -6.28 -10.70 -11.89
CA LYS A 1 -7.31 -10.34 -10.87
C LYS A 1 -7.59 -8.84 -10.99
N THR A 2 -8.81 -8.37 -10.71
CA THR A 2 -9.20 -6.95 -10.79
C THR A 2 -9.25 -6.31 -9.41
N SER A 3 -9.10 -4.99 -9.35
CA SER A 3 -9.23 -4.23 -8.09
C SER A 3 -10.64 -4.36 -7.51
N GLN A 4 -10.76 -4.37 -6.19
CA GLN A 4 -12.03 -4.39 -5.46
C GLN A 4 -12.22 -3.09 -4.70
N ARG A 5 -13.46 -2.61 -4.58
CA ARG A 5 -13.78 -1.41 -3.81
C ARG A 5 -14.73 -1.77 -2.67
N GLY A 6 -14.47 -1.23 -1.49
CA GLY A 6 -15.39 -1.20 -0.35
C GLY A 6 -15.54 0.22 0.18
N SER A 7 -16.69 0.54 0.76
CA SER A 7 -16.92 1.81 1.45
C SER A 7 -17.57 1.62 2.83
N ARG A 8 -17.32 2.57 3.74
CA ARG A 8 -17.91 2.58 5.08
C ARG A 8 -17.95 4.00 5.64
N GLU A 9 -19.02 4.35 6.35
CA GLU A 9 -19.06 5.56 7.18
C GLU A 9 -18.19 5.41 8.43
N TRP A 10 -17.34 6.39 8.69
CA TRP A 10 -16.51 6.49 9.88
C TRP A 10 -16.34 7.95 10.30
N ALA A 11 -16.65 8.25 11.57
CA ALA A 11 -16.51 9.60 12.14
C ALA A 11 -17.15 10.72 11.28
N GLY A 12 -18.33 10.44 10.70
CA GLY A 12 -19.06 11.39 9.86
C GLY A 12 -18.47 11.60 8.46
N LYS A 13 -17.55 10.74 8.01
CA LYS A 13 -17.00 10.72 6.65
C LYS A 13 -17.22 9.36 6.00
N GLU A 14 -17.45 9.34 4.70
CA GLU A 14 -17.40 8.10 3.91
C GLU A 14 -15.94 7.77 3.60
N LEU A 15 -15.50 6.59 4.01
CA LEU A 15 -14.20 6.04 3.68
C LEU A 15 -14.36 5.03 2.56
N GLU A 16 -13.65 5.23 1.45
CA GLU A 16 -13.52 4.25 0.38
C GLU A 16 -12.13 3.61 0.41
N VAL A 17 -12.08 2.29 0.28
CA VAL A 17 -10.85 1.51 0.17
C VAL A 17 -10.88 0.75 -1.13
N ILE A 18 -9.81 0.86 -1.90
CA ILE A 18 -9.60 0.11 -3.14
C ILE A 18 -8.50 -0.91 -2.86
N ASP A 19 -8.90 -2.18 -2.79
CA ASP A 19 -7.97 -3.30 -2.71
C ASP A 19 -7.41 -3.58 -4.10
N THR A 20 -6.09 -3.49 -4.22
CA THR A 20 -5.39 -3.74 -5.48
C THR A 20 -5.06 -5.22 -5.59
N PRO A 21 -5.19 -5.83 -6.80
CA PRO A 21 -4.64 -7.15 -7.04
C PRO A 21 -3.17 -7.20 -6.67
N ASP A 22 -2.64 -8.39 -6.39
CA ASP A 22 -1.24 -8.58 -6.11
C ASP A 22 -0.37 -8.05 -7.26
N ILE A 23 0.10 -6.82 -7.05
CA ILE A 23 0.90 -6.01 -7.96
C ILE A 23 2.30 -6.63 -8.13
N LEU A 24 2.68 -7.54 -7.23
CA LEU A 24 3.97 -8.24 -7.18
C LEU A 24 3.92 -9.62 -7.82
N SER A 25 2.78 -10.32 -7.78
CA SER A 25 2.62 -11.63 -8.44
C SER A 25 2.75 -11.59 -9.95
N SER A 26 2.51 -10.43 -10.58
CA SER A 26 2.77 -10.28 -12.00
C SER A 26 4.27 -10.13 -12.22
N GLN A 27 4.90 -11.21 -12.67
CA GLN A 27 6.28 -11.22 -13.17
C GLN A 27 6.47 -10.29 -14.38
N VAL A 28 5.42 -9.61 -14.84
CA VAL A 28 5.33 -8.84 -16.07
C VAL A 28 5.03 -7.37 -15.72
N LEU A 29 6.07 -6.52 -15.83
CA LEU A 29 6.04 -5.07 -15.52
C LEU A 29 4.78 -4.32 -16.03
N PRO A 30 4.30 -4.57 -17.28
CA PRO A 30 3.09 -3.92 -17.81
C PRO A 30 1.81 -4.17 -17.03
N GLU A 31 1.60 -5.38 -16.51
CA GLU A 31 0.34 -5.75 -15.83
C GLU A 31 0.27 -5.14 -14.43
N ALA A 32 1.38 -5.15 -13.70
CA ALA A 32 1.53 -4.47 -12.42
C ALA A 32 1.21 -2.96 -12.55
N ALA A 33 1.81 -2.30 -13.55
CA ALA A 33 1.55 -0.89 -13.81
C ALA A 33 0.10 -0.64 -14.27
N ALA A 34 -0.52 -1.57 -15.00
CA ALA A 34 -1.93 -1.48 -15.39
C ALA A 34 -2.88 -1.60 -14.18
N ALA A 35 -2.60 -2.50 -13.24
CA ALA A 35 -3.37 -2.64 -12.01
C ALA A 35 -3.28 -1.37 -11.14
N ILE A 36 -2.08 -0.81 -10.98
CA ILE A 36 -1.89 0.47 -10.29
C ILE A 36 -2.70 1.57 -10.99
N ARG A 37 -2.56 1.71 -12.33
CA ARG A 37 -3.32 2.71 -13.11
C ARG A 37 -4.83 2.54 -12.96
N GLN A 38 -5.34 1.30 -12.94
CA GLN A 38 -6.75 1.04 -12.71
C GLN A 38 -7.19 1.55 -11.33
N ALA A 39 -6.41 1.28 -10.27
CA ALA A 39 -6.71 1.75 -8.92
C ALA A 39 -6.72 3.30 -8.83
N ILE A 40 -5.88 3.98 -9.60
CA ILE A 40 -5.89 5.45 -9.72
C ILE A 40 -7.18 5.95 -10.34
N ILE A 41 -7.58 5.36 -11.48
CA ILE A 41 -8.80 5.75 -12.17
C ILE A 41 -10.00 5.55 -11.24
N LEU A 42 -10.00 4.45 -10.49
CA LEU A 42 -11.01 4.17 -9.47
C LEU A 42 -10.93 5.11 -8.26
N SER A 43 -9.82 5.80 -8.01
CA SER A 43 -9.69 6.75 -6.88
C SER A 43 -9.83 8.21 -7.29
N SER A 44 -10.21 8.52 -8.54
CA SER A 44 -10.40 9.90 -9.02
C SER A 44 -11.23 10.75 -8.03
N PRO A 45 -10.78 11.96 -7.64
CA PRO A 45 -9.68 12.75 -8.22
C PRO A 45 -8.25 12.30 -7.86
N GLY A 46 -8.12 11.36 -6.93
CA GLY A 46 -6.88 10.76 -6.48
C GLY A 46 -7.05 10.22 -5.05
N PRO A 47 -6.21 9.25 -4.63
CA PRO A 47 -6.30 8.71 -3.27
C PRO A 47 -5.86 9.76 -2.25
N HIS A 48 -6.55 9.82 -1.11
CA HIS A 48 -6.12 10.64 0.04
C HIS A 48 -4.85 10.08 0.70
N ALA A 49 -4.69 8.75 0.70
CA ALA A 49 -3.53 8.04 1.19
C ALA A 49 -3.34 6.74 0.41
N VAL A 50 -2.09 6.30 0.31
CA VAL A 50 -1.72 4.99 -0.22
C VAL A 50 -1.24 4.13 0.95
N LEU A 51 -1.76 2.91 1.08
CA LEU A 51 -1.34 2.00 2.15
C LEU A 51 -0.36 0.97 1.59
N LEU A 52 0.89 1.00 2.04
CA LEU A 52 1.84 -0.08 1.77
C LEU A 52 1.79 -1.07 2.93
N VAL A 53 1.27 -2.26 2.68
CA VAL A 53 1.02 -3.26 3.73
C VAL A 53 2.12 -4.31 3.69
N THR A 54 2.88 -4.44 4.78
CA THR A 54 3.93 -5.45 4.94
C THR A 54 3.73 -6.22 6.25
N GLN A 55 4.33 -7.40 6.38
CA GLN A 55 4.31 -8.16 7.62
C GLN A 55 5.48 -7.71 8.50
N LEU A 56 5.25 -7.57 9.81
CA LEU A 56 6.32 -7.30 10.77
C LEU A 56 7.48 -8.30 10.61
N GLY A 57 8.71 -7.79 10.61
CA GLY A 57 9.92 -8.60 10.42
C GLY A 57 10.16 -9.06 8.98
N ARG A 58 9.29 -8.69 8.03
CA ARG A 58 9.33 -9.20 6.66
C ARG A 58 9.18 -8.10 5.61
N PHE A 59 10.00 -7.06 5.73
CA PHE A 59 10.17 -6.10 4.65
C PHE A 59 11.17 -6.66 3.62
N THR A 60 10.68 -7.06 2.45
CA THR A 60 11.50 -7.82 1.47
C THR A 60 11.85 -7.00 0.23
N ASP A 61 12.67 -7.58 -0.66
CA ASP A 61 12.98 -6.98 -1.96
C ASP A 61 11.71 -6.75 -2.80
N GLU A 62 10.68 -7.59 -2.63
CA GLU A 62 9.37 -7.36 -3.26
C GLU A 62 8.72 -6.08 -2.75
N ASP A 63 8.72 -5.81 -1.45
CA ASP A 63 8.19 -4.54 -0.91
C ASP A 63 8.94 -3.33 -1.48
N GLN A 64 10.28 -3.41 -1.59
CA GLN A 64 11.07 -2.37 -2.23
C GLN A 64 10.71 -2.18 -3.71
N GLN A 65 10.38 -3.25 -4.42
CA GLN A 65 9.92 -3.15 -5.81
C GLN A 65 8.55 -2.45 -5.90
N VAL A 66 7.63 -2.67 -4.94
CA VAL A 66 6.36 -1.91 -4.91
C VAL A 66 6.64 -0.42 -4.77
N VAL A 67 7.53 -0.04 -3.85
CA VAL A 67 7.90 1.37 -3.63
C VAL A 67 8.44 1.99 -4.92
N ARG A 68 9.36 1.32 -5.61
CA ARG A 68 9.92 1.79 -6.89
C ARG A 68 8.83 1.96 -7.95
N ARG A 69 7.93 0.98 -8.10
CA ARG A 69 6.83 1.02 -9.08
C ARG A 69 5.84 2.15 -8.76
N LEU A 70 5.53 2.39 -7.48
CA LEU A 70 4.71 3.53 -7.08
C LEU A 70 5.39 4.84 -7.50
N GLN A 71 6.70 4.99 -7.25
CA GLN A 71 7.44 6.19 -7.67
C GLN A 71 7.52 6.34 -9.19
N GLU A 72 7.64 5.25 -9.96
CA GLU A 72 7.65 5.28 -11.43
C GLU A 72 6.29 5.72 -11.99
N VAL A 73 5.18 5.28 -11.40
CA VAL A 73 3.84 5.59 -11.90
C VAL A 73 3.36 6.98 -11.46
N PHE A 74 3.66 7.39 -10.23
CA PHE A 74 3.11 8.60 -9.61
C PHE A 74 4.14 9.72 -9.41
N GLY A 75 5.42 9.45 -9.66
CA GLY A 75 6.51 10.31 -9.24
C GLY A 75 6.85 10.13 -7.76
N VAL A 76 8.02 10.65 -7.36
CA VAL A 76 8.55 10.50 -5.99
C VAL A 76 7.67 11.13 -4.90
N GLY A 77 6.82 12.10 -5.26
CA GLY A 77 5.91 12.77 -4.33
C GLY A 77 4.81 11.88 -3.74
N VAL A 78 4.54 10.72 -4.36
CA VAL A 78 3.55 9.75 -3.85
C VAL A 78 3.91 9.25 -2.45
N LEU A 79 5.22 9.18 -2.14
CA LEU A 79 5.69 8.72 -0.83
C LEU A 79 5.23 9.63 0.31
N GLY A 80 4.98 10.92 0.05
CA GLY A 80 4.42 11.84 1.04
C GLY A 80 2.97 11.53 1.41
N HIS A 81 2.28 10.72 0.61
CA HIS A 81 0.91 10.25 0.84
C HIS A 81 0.86 8.75 1.18
N THR A 82 2.02 8.08 1.26
CA THR A 82 2.10 6.65 1.57
C THR A 82 2.25 6.43 3.06
N ILE A 83 1.40 5.57 3.62
CA ILE A 83 1.46 5.11 5.00
C ILE A 83 1.90 3.65 4.98
N LEU A 84 3.01 3.35 5.68
CA LEU A 84 3.46 1.97 5.88
C LEU A 84 2.64 1.32 7.00
N VAL A 85 2.02 0.19 6.68
CA VAL A 85 1.18 -0.58 7.61
C VAL A 85 1.85 -1.91 7.88
N PHE A 86 2.24 -2.12 9.14
CA PHE A 86 2.74 -3.41 9.60
C PHE A 86 1.59 -4.28 10.08
N THR A 87 1.44 -5.45 9.46
CA THR A 87 0.56 -6.52 9.93
C THR A 87 1.28 -7.41 10.92
N ARG A 88 0.52 -8.25 11.64
CA ARG A 88 1.01 -9.11 12.74
C ARG A 88 1.64 -8.34 13.89
N LYS A 89 0.89 -7.38 14.43
CA LYS A 89 1.31 -6.60 15.60
C LYS A 89 1.65 -7.50 16.80
N GLU A 90 0.99 -8.64 16.93
CA GLU A 90 1.24 -9.64 17.96
C GLU A 90 2.70 -10.13 18.01
N ASP A 91 3.42 -10.10 16.88
CA ASP A 91 4.83 -10.49 16.78
C ASP A 91 5.78 -9.49 17.48
N LEU A 92 5.29 -8.28 17.85
CA LEU A 92 6.02 -7.35 18.74
C LEU A 92 6.10 -7.84 20.19
N ALA A 93 5.34 -8.88 20.57
CA ALA A 93 5.30 -9.42 21.93
C ALA A 93 5.04 -8.37 23.03
N GLY A 94 4.21 -7.37 22.73
CA GLY A 94 3.91 -6.25 23.63
C GLY A 94 4.88 -5.07 23.53
N GLY A 95 5.90 -5.17 22.68
CA GLY A 95 6.82 -4.09 22.34
C GLY A 95 6.19 -2.96 21.52
N SER A 96 6.92 -1.86 21.43
CA SER A 96 6.57 -0.65 20.71
C SER A 96 6.87 -0.80 19.22
N LEU A 97 5.97 -0.32 18.35
CA LEU A 97 6.23 -0.28 16.91
C LEU A 97 7.31 0.75 16.60
N GLU A 98 7.33 1.86 17.34
CA GLU A 98 8.32 2.92 17.19
C GLU A 98 9.73 2.42 17.49
N ASP A 99 9.89 1.56 18.50
CA ASP A 99 11.20 0.98 18.84
C ASP A 99 11.64 0.00 17.73
N TYR A 100 10.73 -0.87 17.27
CA TYR A 100 10.99 -1.77 16.16
C TYR A 100 11.47 -1.05 14.89
N VAL A 101 10.82 0.07 14.52
CA VAL A 101 11.19 0.87 13.35
C VAL A 101 12.53 1.59 13.54
N ARG A 102 12.92 1.95 14.77
CA ARG A 102 14.21 2.60 15.05
C ARG A 102 15.38 1.62 15.04
N GLU A 103 15.13 0.37 15.39
CA GLU A 103 16.14 -0.68 15.51
C GLU A 103 16.40 -1.43 14.18
N THR A 104 15.55 -1.24 13.17
CA THR A 104 15.67 -1.81 11.82
C THR A 104 16.26 -0.80 10.85
#